data_AF-A0A951DTE3-F1
#
_entry.id   AF-A0A951DTE3-F1
#
_cell.length_a   1.000
_cell.length_b   1.000
_cell.length_c   1.000
_cell.angle_alpha   90.00
_cell.angle_beta   90.00
_cell.angle_gamma   90.00
#
_symmetry.space_group_name_H-M   'P 1'
#
loop_
_entity.id
_entity.type
_entity.pdbx_description
1 polymer ?
#
loop_
_entity_poly.entity_id
_entity_poly.type
_entity_poly.pdbx_seq_one_letter_code
_entity_poly.pdbx_strand_id
1 'polypeptide(L)'
;MAEGSAAPRFSIGRFSENELVLFDEHKQESWIIYPPRSVYDFLPVRRHSKNITLVEHHPWAPFTLTRDHQLRAQDACLVHGLACPANEAVQAAVDLGFDPFA
;
A
#
# COMPACT_ATOMS: atom_id res chain seq x y z
N MET A 1 26.21 16.36 16.83
CA MET A 1 25.63 16.58 15.48
C MET A 1 24.30 15.87 15.51
N ALA A 2 23.19 16.62 15.50
CA ALA A 2 21.86 16.03 15.64
C ALA A 2 21.52 15.25 14.37
N GLU A 3 21.27 13.94 14.50
CA GLU A 3 20.56 13.17 13.49
C GLU A 3 19.23 13.88 13.22
N GLY A 4 19.12 14.46 12.04
CA GLY A 4 17.84 14.98 11.55
C GLY A 4 16.90 13.81 11.40
N SER A 5 16.07 13.56 12.41
CA SER A 5 14.90 12.70 12.30
C SER A 5 13.99 13.33 11.26
N ALA A 6 14.20 13.01 9.98
CA ALA A 6 13.25 13.32 8.93
C ALA A 6 11.91 12.75 9.39
N ALA A 7 10.85 13.58 9.36
CA ALA A 7 9.52 13.11 9.70
C ALA A 7 9.20 11.85 8.86
N PRO A 8 8.54 10.84 9.43
CA PRO A 8 8.17 9.64 8.68
C PRO A 8 7.36 10.08 7.45
N ARG A 9 7.79 9.61 6.28
CA ARG A 9 7.20 10.01 4.99
C ARG A 9 5.69 9.77 4.93
N PHE A 10 5.23 8.73 5.61
CA PHE A 10 3.82 8.37 5.68
C PHE A 10 3.27 8.56 7.09
N SER A 11 2.09 9.16 7.20
CA SER A 11 1.27 9.08 8.41
C SER A 11 0.27 7.92 8.30
N ILE A 12 -0.04 7.28 9.42
CA ILE A 12 -0.99 6.14 9.45
C ILE A 12 -2.41 6.68 9.56
N GLY A 13 -3.24 6.40 8.56
CA GLY A 13 -4.68 6.67 8.62
C GLY A 13 -5.47 5.57 9.32
N ARG A 14 -5.04 4.32 9.16
CA ARG A 14 -5.66 3.13 9.78
C ARG A 14 -4.67 1.98 9.80
N PHE A 15 -4.65 1.23 10.90
CA PHE A 15 -3.88 0.00 11.03
C PHE A 15 -4.80 -1.08 11.60
N SER A 16 -5.01 -2.17 10.86
CA SER A 16 -5.87 -3.28 11.27
C SER A 16 -5.39 -4.60 10.67
N GLU A 17 -5.99 -5.73 11.01
CA GLU A 17 -5.65 -7.00 10.35
C GLU A 17 -6.04 -7.01 8.86
N ASN A 18 -7.08 -6.27 8.47
CA ASN A 18 -7.61 -6.25 7.11
C ASN A 18 -6.94 -5.26 6.18
N GLU A 19 -6.42 -4.15 6.70
CA GLU A 19 -5.82 -3.10 5.88
C GLU A 19 -4.88 -2.20 6.68
N LEU A 20 -3.92 -1.62 5.95
CA LEU A 20 -3.13 -0.48 6.37
C LEU A 20 -3.41 0.68 5.42
N VAL A 21 -3.75 1.85 5.96
CA VAL A 21 -3.91 3.10 5.21
C VAL A 21 -2.75 4.03 5.57
N LEU A 22 -2.04 4.49 4.56
CA LEU A 22 -0.92 5.42 4.64
C LEU A 22 -1.25 6.70 3.90
N PHE A 23 -0.92 7.85 4.47
CA PHE A 23 -1.03 9.15 3.82
C PHE A 23 0.36 9.74 3.58
N ASP A 24 0.63 10.15 2.34
CA ASP A 24 1.78 10.98 1.99
C ASP A 24 1.26 12.42 1.84
N GLU A 25 1.28 13.17 2.94
CA GLU A 25 0.82 14.56 3.01
C GLU A 25 1.61 15.47 2.06
N HIS A 26 2.87 15.14 1.78
CA HIS A 26 3.69 15.94 0.87
C HIS A 26 3.25 15.73 -0.59
N LYS A 27 2.94 14.49 -0.97
CA LYS A 27 2.45 14.15 -2.32
C LYS A 27 0.93 14.27 -2.47
N GLN A 28 0.20 14.52 -1.38
CA GLN A 28 -1.26 14.59 -1.34
C GLN A 28 -1.89 13.32 -1.95
N GLU A 29 -1.47 12.17 -1.43
CA GLU A 29 -1.93 10.86 -1.87
C GLU A 29 -2.10 9.89 -0.69
N SER A 30 -3.00 8.92 -0.85
CA SER A 30 -3.15 7.79 0.06
C SER A 30 -2.71 6.50 -0.61
N TRP A 31 -2.19 5.60 0.20
CA TRP A 31 -1.89 4.22 -0.17
C TRP A 31 -2.63 3.29 0.77
N ILE A 32 -3.43 2.37 0.24
CA ILE A 32 -4.17 1.39 1.03
C ILE A 32 -3.67 0.00 0.69
N ILE A 33 -3.25 -0.76 1.69
CA ILE A 33 -2.68 -2.09 1.53
C ILE A 33 -3.66 -3.10 2.10
N TYR A 34 -4.17 -3.96 1.23
CA TYR A 34 -5.02 -5.08 1.56
C TYR A 34 -4.21 -6.39 1.42
N PRO A 35 -3.71 -6.97 2.51
CA PRO A 35 -2.97 -8.23 2.49
C PRO A 35 -3.86 -9.44 2.11
N PRO A 36 -3.28 -10.59 1.75
CA PRO A 36 -4.03 -11.80 1.40
C PRO A 36 -5.15 -12.16 2.40
N ARG A 37 -4.90 -12.00 3.70
CA ARG A 37 -5.87 -12.25 4.78
C ARG A 37 -7.09 -11.31 4.84
N SER A 38 -7.11 -10.19 4.11
CA SER A 38 -8.24 -9.24 4.14
C SER A 38 -9.57 -9.88 3.74
N VAL A 39 -10.64 -9.59 4.48
CA VAL A 39 -11.97 -10.21 4.29
C VAL A 39 -13.05 -9.32 3.67
N TYR A 40 -12.69 -8.27 2.95
CA TYR A 40 -13.68 -7.40 2.30
C TYR A 40 -14.32 -8.03 1.05
N ASP A 41 -15.64 -7.93 0.94
CA ASP A 41 -16.44 -8.53 -0.14
C ASP A 41 -16.11 -8.02 -1.55
N PHE A 42 -15.49 -6.84 -1.67
CA PHE A 42 -15.08 -6.28 -2.96
C PHE A 42 -13.72 -6.81 -3.46
N LEU A 43 -12.92 -7.44 -2.60
CA LEU A 43 -11.58 -7.89 -2.98
C LEU A 43 -11.57 -9.04 -4.00
N PRO A 44 -12.50 -10.01 -3.96
CA PRO A 44 -12.57 -11.08 -4.96
C PRO A 44 -12.73 -10.59 -6.40
N VAL A 45 -13.33 -9.41 -6.62
CA VAL A 45 -13.49 -8.84 -7.98
C VAL A 45 -12.29 -7.97 -8.41
N ARG A 46 -11.44 -7.54 -7.46
CA ARG A 46 -10.24 -6.70 -7.72
C ARG A 46 -8.94 -7.50 -7.75
N ARG A 47 -8.89 -8.67 -7.08
CA ARG A 47 -7.73 -9.56 -7.05
C ARG A 47 -7.86 -10.66 -8.09
N HIS A 48 -6.75 -10.97 -8.76
CA HIS A 48 -6.68 -12.15 -9.62
C HIS A 48 -6.61 -13.47 -8.83
N SER A 49 -6.22 -13.43 -7.55
CA SER A 49 -6.03 -14.61 -6.69
C SER A 49 -6.05 -14.22 -5.21
N LYS A 50 -6.34 -15.18 -4.32
CA LYS A 50 -6.37 -14.99 -2.86
C LYS A 50 -5.01 -14.67 -2.24
N ASN A 51 -3.91 -15.08 -2.87
CA ASN A 51 -2.54 -14.85 -2.38
C ASN A 51 -1.93 -13.51 -2.83
N ILE A 52 -2.75 -12.60 -3.36
CA ILE A 52 -2.31 -11.30 -3.86
C ILE A 52 -2.57 -10.25 -2.80
N THR A 53 -1.54 -9.45 -2.53
CA THR A 53 -1.67 -8.17 -1.84
C THR A 53 -2.17 -7.16 -2.85
N LEU A 54 -3.27 -6.48 -2.53
CA LEU A 54 -3.77 -5.38 -3.34
C LEU A 54 -3.31 -4.08 -2.69
N VAL A 55 -2.59 -3.26 -3.43
CA VAL A 55 -2.21 -1.91 -3.02
C VAL A 55 -2.97 -0.91 -3.89
N GLU A 56 -3.83 -0.13 -3.26
CA GLU A 56 -4.62 0.91 -3.89
C GLU A 56 -3.89 2.25 -3.75
N HIS A 57 -3.64 2.93 -4.87
CA HIS A 57 -3.12 4.29 -4.93
C HIS A 57 -4.25 5.28 -5.14
N HIS A 58 -4.38 6.25 -4.23
CA HIS A 58 -5.45 7.24 -4.24
C HIS A 58 -4.89 8.68 -4.17
N PRO A 59 -4.61 9.32 -5.33
CA PRO A 59 -4.29 10.75 -5.36
C PRO A 59 -5.46 11.60 -4.89
N TRP A 60 -5.20 12.65 -4.10
CA TRP A 60 -6.25 13.53 -3.58
C TRP A 60 -6.68 14.61 -4.59
N ALA A 61 -5.91 14.76 -5.67
CA ALA A 61 -6.22 15.70 -6.72
C ALA A 61 -7.58 15.37 -7.37
N PRO A 62 -8.46 16.38 -7.55
CA PRO A 62 -9.78 16.15 -8.11
C PRO A 62 -9.70 15.57 -9.51
N PHE A 63 -10.69 14.75 -9.87
CA PHE A 63 -10.80 14.06 -11.17
C PHE A 63 -9.66 13.07 -11.47
N THR A 64 -8.86 12.70 -10.47
CA THR A 64 -7.86 11.64 -10.62
C THR A 64 -8.46 10.30 -10.24
N LEU A 65 -8.17 9.27 -11.03
CA LEU A 65 -8.65 7.91 -10.77
C LEU A 65 -7.69 7.19 -9.83
N THR A 66 -8.27 6.44 -8.90
CA THR A 66 -7.59 5.42 -8.10
C THR A 66 -6.95 4.36 -9.00
N ARG A 67 -5.80 3.82 -8.59
CA ARG A 67 -5.11 2.74 -9.32
C ARG A 67 -4.83 1.55 -8.43
N ASP A 68 -5.01 0.36 -8.99
CA ASP A 68 -4.79 -0.90 -8.31
C ASP A 68 -3.44 -1.49 -8.71
N HIS A 69 -2.65 -1.83 -7.70
CA HIS A 69 -1.40 -2.54 -7.85
C HIS A 69 -1.53 -3.89 -7.17
N GLN A 70 -1.51 -4.96 -7.96
CA GLN A 70 -1.51 -6.33 -7.44
C GLN A 70 -0.07 -6.78 -7.25
N LEU A 71 0.27 -7.21 -6.03
CA LEU A 71 1.61 -7.61 -5.65
C LEU A 71 1.65 -9.05 -5.13
N ARG A 72 2.78 -9.71 -5.37
CA ARG A 72 3.19 -10.94 -4.70
C ARG A 72 4.58 -10.74 -4.10
N ALA A 73 4.85 -11.38 -2.97
CA ALA A 73 6.15 -11.27 -2.30
C ALA A 73 7.34 -11.58 -3.23
N GLN A 74 7.19 -12.56 -4.12
CA GLN A 74 8.24 -12.98 -5.06
C GLN A 74 8.36 -12.10 -6.32
N ASP A 75 7.28 -11.42 -6.73
CA ASP A 75 7.19 -10.75 -8.04
C ASP A 75 7.15 -9.21 -7.91
N ALA A 76 7.02 -8.68 -6.69
CA ALA A 76 6.60 -7.30 -6.44
C ALA A 76 5.29 -7.00 -7.19
N CYS A 77 5.15 -5.85 -7.86
CA CYS A 77 3.98 -5.54 -8.68
C CYS A 77 3.92 -6.41 -9.94
N LEU A 78 2.80 -7.08 -10.17
CA LEU A 78 2.60 -7.96 -11.33
C LEU A 78 2.64 -7.23 -12.69
N VAL A 79 2.53 -5.91 -12.71
CA VAL A 79 2.54 -5.09 -13.94
C VAL A 79 3.85 -4.34 -14.12
N HIS A 80 4.37 -3.72 -13.05
CA HIS A 80 5.55 -2.83 -13.12
C HIS A 80 6.79 -3.38 -12.41
N GLY A 81 6.70 -4.56 -11.79
CA GLY A 81 7.78 -5.18 -11.03
C GLY A 81 8.27 -4.31 -9.87
N LEU A 82 9.60 -4.29 -9.68
CA LEU A 82 10.28 -3.52 -8.64
C LEU A 82 10.22 -2.00 -8.86
N ALA A 83 9.97 -1.55 -10.09
CA ALA A 83 9.87 -0.11 -10.41
C ALA A 83 8.52 0.49 -10.00
N CYS A 84 7.61 -0.29 -9.43
CA CYS A 84 6.30 0.19 -9.04
C CYS A 84 6.37 1.12 -7.81
N PRO A 85 5.73 2.31 -7.84
CA PRO A 85 5.67 3.18 -6.67
C PRO A 85 4.96 2.54 -5.47
N ALA A 86 4.07 1.57 -5.70
CA ALA A 86 3.44 0.79 -4.63
C ALA A 86 4.44 0.07 -3.71
N ASN A 87 5.66 -0.20 -4.20
CA ASN A 87 6.71 -0.81 -3.38
C ASN A 87 7.17 0.11 -2.24
N GLU A 88 7.04 1.43 -2.39
CA GLU A 88 7.34 2.37 -1.31
C GLU A 88 6.34 2.24 -0.16
N ALA A 89 5.05 2.07 -0.48
CA ALA A 89 4.01 1.83 0.51
C ALA A 89 4.18 0.46 1.19
N VAL A 90 4.53 -0.58 0.42
CA VAL A 90 4.84 -1.91 0.98
C VAL A 90 6.04 -1.87 1.92
N GLN A 91 7.12 -1.18 1.53
CA GLN A 91 8.28 -1.03 2.40
C GLN A 91 7.90 -0.30 3.69
N ALA A 92 7.14 0.79 3.59
CA ALA A 92 6.64 1.51 4.75
C ALA A 92 5.77 0.62 5.66
N ALA A 93 4.95 -0.26 5.08
CA ALA A 93 4.16 -1.21 5.85
C ALA A 93 5.05 -2.13 6.69
N VAL A 94 6.08 -2.71 6.08
CA VAL A 94 7.06 -3.57 6.76
C VAL A 94 7.78 -2.81 7.87
N ASP A 95 8.25 -1.58 7.59
CA ASP A 95 8.95 -0.74 8.57
C ASP A 95 8.06 -0.38 9.77
N LEU A 96 6.74 -0.31 9.55
CA LEU A 96 5.72 -0.07 10.59
C LEU A 96 5.26 -1.36 11.30
N GLY A 97 5.82 -2.52 10.96
CA GLY A 97 5.47 -3.82 11.56
C GLY A 97 4.17 -4.44 11.02
N PHE A 98 3.65 -3.94 9.90
CA PHE A 98 2.54 -4.56 9.19
C PHE A 98 3.06 -5.55 8.17
N ASP A 99 2.66 -6.82 8.26
CA ASP A 99 2.95 -7.81 7.22
C ASP A 99 1.98 -7.65 6.04
N PRO A 100 2.45 -7.20 4.85
CA PRO A 100 1.60 -6.99 3.70
C PRO A 100 1.28 -8.27 2.93
N PHE A 101 1.93 -9.39 3.24
CA PHE A 101 1.82 -10.65 2.50
C PHE A 101 1.26 -11.83 3.33
N ALA A 102 1.03 -11.64 4.63
CA ALA A 102 0.33 -12.62 5.49
C ALA A 102 -1.19 -12.70 5.26
#